data_AF-V7F5W5-F1
#
_entry.id   AF-V7F5W5-F1
#
_cell.length_a   1.000
_cell.length_b   1.000
_cell.length_c   1.000
_cell.angle_alpha   90.00
_cell.angle_beta   90.00
_cell.angle_gamma   90.00
#
_symmetry.space_group_name_H-M   'P 1'
#
loop_
_entity.id
_entity.type
_entity.pdbx_description
1 polymer ?
#
loop_
_entity_poly.entity_id
_entity_poly.type
_entity_poly.pdbx_seq_one_letter_code
_entity_poly.pdbx_strand_id
1 'polypeptide(L)'
;MSVRASQDVKMVLTGEGADEILGGYPKHRAESLAGVYRSLVPASLHNNLLAPLMRALPGASAKFDIFARSAGERDFATRMISWFGAMTARERDSLLGGLATCGHDCNDFPFSSSVTESHLRRVLFFDQTSWLPDNLLERGDRMMMAGSIEGRMPFLDRDLVSFVSQLPDRYRLGLLHSKQILRDCMAGMVPDEVLNRPKIGFKVPVAEWFRGPMSDYVRDHLCSSHSVIRSYLSAKKLDQIVREHAERAADHEKLIWALLNLEIFHREFALGPPQ
;
A
#
# COMPACT_ATOMS: atom_id res chain seq x y z
N MET A 1 12.23 14.27 -11.66
CA MET A 1 11.57 15.52 -11.18
C MET A 1 12.48 16.32 -10.27
N SER A 2 13.05 15.74 -9.20
CA SER A 2 13.92 16.48 -8.27
C SER A 2 15.10 17.17 -8.95
N VAL A 3 15.83 16.48 -9.83
CA VAL A 3 16.95 17.08 -10.61
C VAL A 3 16.50 18.28 -11.47
N ARG A 4 15.25 18.31 -11.93
CA ARG A 4 14.71 19.45 -12.68
C ARG A 4 14.38 20.60 -11.73
N ALA A 5 13.67 20.30 -10.64
CA ALA A 5 13.29 21.30 -9.64
C ALA A 5 14.52 21.95 -8.97
N SER A 6 15.62 21.22 -8.82
CA SER A 6 16.84 21.69 -8.15
C SER A 6 17.58 22.79 -8.90
N GLN A 7 17.21 23.00 -10.18
CA GLN A 7 17.68 24.10 -11.01
C GLN A 7 17.01 25.42 -10.62
N ASP A 8 15.80 25.38 -10.06
CA ASP A 8 14.98 26.56 -9.75
C ASP A 8 14.85 26.81 -8.25
N VAL A 9 14.80 25.75 -7.43
CA VAL A 9 14.58 25.82 -5.97
C VAL A 9 15.47 24.85 -5.20
N LYS A 10 15.75 25.16 -3.94
CA LYS A 10 16.47 24.26 -3.01
C LYS A 10 15.59 23.66 -1.92
N MET A 11 14.36 24.15 -1.78
CA MET A 11 13.40 23.67 -0.81
C MET A 11 12.03 23.54 -1.45
N VAL A 12 11.31 22.48 -1.12
CA VAL A 12 9.92 22.25 -1.51
C VAL A 12 9.06 21.90 -0.30
N LEU A 13 7.84 22.42 -0.29
CA LEU A 13 6.82 22.00 0.65
C LEU A 13 6.00 20.88 0.01
N THR A 14 5.75 19.82 0.77
CA THR A 14 4.94 18.70 0.34
C THR A 14 3.80 18.42 1.32
N GLY A 15 2.71 17.88 0.78
CA GLY A 15 1.49 17.55 1.54
C GLY A 15 1.50 16.17 2.18
N GLU A 16 2.62 15.44 2.15
CA GLU A 16 2.77 14.14 2.83
C GLU A 16 2.47 14.28 4.33
N GLY A 17 1.92 13.21 4.93
CA GLY A 17 1.46 13.21 6.31
C GLY A 17 0.01 13.66 6.49
N ALA A 18 -0.53 14.46 5.57
CA ALA A 18 -1.91 14.94 5.68
C ALA A 18 -2.92 13.78 5.65
N ASP A 19 -2.73 12.79 4.78
CA ASP A 19 -3.68 11.68 4.64
C ASP A 19 -3.60 10.73 5.83
N GLU A 20 -2.41 10.51 6.38
CA GLU A 20 -2.10 9.59 7.48
C GLU A 20 -2.57 10.12 8.84
N ILE A 21 -2.58 11.44 9.03
CA ILE A 21 -3.03 12.06 10.29
C ILE A 21 -4.52 12.48 10.24
N LEU A 22 -5.02 12.91 9.06
CA LEU A 22 -6.39 13.44 8.88
C LEU A 22 -7.37 12.46 8.24
N GLY A 23 -6.92 11.26 7.85
CA GLY A 23 -7.80 10.24 7.31
C GLY A 23 -8.14 10.42 5.83
N GLY A 24 -7.13 10.41 4.96
CA GLY A 24 -7.27 10.69 3.52
C GLY A 24 -7.46 9.50 2.57
N TYR A 25 -7.09 8.28 2.98
CA TYR A 25 -7.16 7.09 2.13
C TYR A 25 -8.53 6.39 2.15
N PRO A 26 -8.93 5.74 1.04
CA PRO A 26 -10.16 4.94 1.00
C PRO A 26 -10.24 3.87 2.09
N LYS A 27 -9.10 3.26 2.45
CA LYS A 27 -9.01 2.26 3.52
C LYS A 27 -9.45 2.80 4.88
N HIS A 28 -9.29 4.10 5.16
CA HIS A 28 -9.68 4.67 6.46
C HIS A 28 -11.18 4.56 6.66
N ARG A 29 -11.94 4.86 5.61
CA ARG A 29 -13.39 4.71 5.61
C ARG A 29 -13.83 3.25 5.58
N ALA A 30 -13.10 2.40 4.84
CA ALA A 30 -13.36 0.96 4.85
C ALA A 30 -13.16 0.36 6.25
N GLU A 31 -12.04 0.65 6.92
CA GLU A 31 -11.73 0.15 8.26
C GLU A 31 -12.67 0.72 9.33
N SER A 32 -13.07 2.00 9.23
CA SER A 32 -14.04 2.58 10.16
C SER A 32 -15.39 1.85 10.12
N LEU A 33 -15.77 1.32 8.95
CA LEU A 33 -17.00 0.54 8.78
C LEU A 33 -16.79 -0.97 8.95
N ALA A 34 -15.56 -1.45 8.85
CA ALA A 34 -15.24 -2.87 8.86
C ALA A 34 -15.60 -3.53 10.20
N GLY A 35 -15.55 -2.80 11.32
CA GLY A 35 -16.03 -3.29 12.61
C GLY A 35 -17.50 -3.72 12.56
N VAL A 36 -18.37 -2.81 12.11
CA VAL A 36 -19.81 -3.04 11.96
C VAL A 36 -20.10 -4.14 10.94
N TYR A 37 -19.39 -4.13 9.81
CA TYR A 37 -19.52 -5.17 8.80
C TYR A 37 -19.23 -6.56 9.38
N ARG A 38 -18.13 -6.72 10.12
CA ARG A 38 -17.70 -8.01 10.70
C ARG A 38 -18.57 -8.47 11.87
N SER A 39 -19.20 -7.55 12.61
CA SER A 39 -20.18 -7.93 13.64
C SER A 39 -21.48 -8.45 13.03
N LEU A 40 -21.85 -8.01 11.83
CA LEU A 40 -23.09 -8.40 11.15
C LEU A 40 -22.90 -9.58 10.19
N VAL A 41 -21.72 -9.73 9.59
CA VAL A 41 -21.43 -10.71 8.56
C VAL A 41 -20.48 -11.80 9.08
N PRO A 42 -20.96 -13.03 9.28
CA PRO A 42 -20.10 -14.16 9.65
C PRO A 42 -19.03 -14.43 8.60
N ALA A 43 -17.85 -14.90 9.03
CA ALA A 43 -16.73 -15.20 8.13
C ALA A 43 -17.12 -16.17 7.01
N SER A 44 -17.92 -17.19 7.33
CA SER A 44 -18.38 -18.18 6.34
C SER A 44 -19.25 -17.55 5.25
N LEU A 45 -20.14 -16.62 5.62
CA LEU A 45 -20.99 -15.91 4.66
C LEU A 45 -20.14 -15.00 3.76
N HIS A 46 -19.18 -14.29 4.36
CA HIS A 46 -18.26 -13.45 3.60
C HIS A 46 -17.43 -14.27 2.61
N ASN A 47 -16.76 -15.31 3.09
CA ASN A 47 -15.81 -16.10 2.31
C ASN A 47 -16.48 -16.95 1.22
N ASN A 48 -17.66 -17.49 1.49
CA ASN A 48 -18.31 -18.43 0.58
C ASN A 48 -19.29 -17.76 -0.38
N LEU A 49 -19.84 -16.59 -0.04
CA LEU A 49 -20.84 -15.91 -0.87
C LEU A 49 -20.40 -14.52 -1.30
N LEU A 50 -20.08 -13.64 -0.36
CA LEU A 50 -19.89 -12.22 -0.66
C LEU A 50 -18.57 -11.95 -1.40
N ALA A 51 -17.46 -12.55 -0.97
CA ALA A 51 -16.16 -12.36 -1.61
C ALA A 51 -16.10 -12.91 -3.05
N PRO A 52 -16.59 -14.12 -3.35
CA PRO A 52 -16.69 -14.60 -4.73
C PRO A 52 -17.58 -13.70 -5.60
N LEU A 53 -18.71 -13.25 -5.07
CA LEU A 53 -19.62 -12.36 -5.79
C LEU A 53 -18.99 -10.99 -6.07
N MET A 54 -18.28 -10.41 -5.09
CA MET A 54 -17.53 -9.15 -5.27
C MET A 54 -16.45 -9.26 -6.35
N ARG A 55 -15.81 -10.43 -6.48
CA ARG A 55 -14.78 -10.70 -7.51
C ARG A 55 -15.38 -10.98 -8.89
N ALA A 56 -16.56 -11.56 -8.95
CA ALA A 56 -17.23 -11.92 -10.19
C ALA A 56 -17.96 -10.75 -10.86
N LEU A 57 -18.11 -9.61 -10.17
CA LEU A 57 -18.76 -8.43 -10.73
C LEU A 57 -18.00 -7.91 -11.97
N PRO A 58 -18.68 -7.69 -13.12
CA PRO A 58 -18.06 -7.13 -14.31
C PRO A 58 -17.45 -5.75 -13.99
N GLY A 59 -16.16 -5.57 -14.31
CA GLY A 59 -15.44 -4.34 -13.97
C GLY A 59 -15.01 -4.23 -12.51
N ALA A 60 -15.01 -5.34 -11.75
CA ALA A 60 -14.38 -5.43 -10.44
C ALA A 60 -12.91 -5.00 -10.53
N SER A 61 -12.68 -3.71 -10.28
CA SER A 61 -11.32 -3.14 -10.23
C SER A 61 -10.52 -3.84 -9.13
N ALA A 62 -9.18 -3.80 -9.22
CA ALA A 62 -8.28 -4.29 -8.17
C ALA A 62 -8.66 -3.79 -6.75
N LYS A 63 -9.35 -2.64 -6.65
CA LYS A 63 -9.86 -2.10 -5.38
C LYS A 63 -10.95 -2.96 -4.74
N PHE A 64 -11.85 -3.56 -5.53
CA PHE A 64 -12.90 -4.44 -5.03
C PHE A 64 -12.34 -5.77 -4.55
N ASP A 65 -11.33 -6.31 -5.25
CA ASP A 65 -10.66 -7.53 -4.79
C ASP A 65 -9.87 -7.29 -3.49
N ILE A 66 -9.16 -6.16 -3.37
CA ILE A 66 -8.52 -5.76 -2.11
C ILE A 66 -9.56 -5.62 -1.00
N PHE A 67 -10.69 -4.96 -1.26
CA PHE A 67 -11.76 -4.81 -0.27
C PHE A 67 -12.34 -6.16 0.15
N ALA A 68 -12.67 -7.03 -0.80
CA ALA A 68 -13.18 -8.38 -0.54
C ALA A 68 -12.18 -9.18 0.30
N ARG A 69 -10.88 -9.13 -0.02
CA ARG A 69 -9.84 -9.79 0.79
C ARG A 69 -9.75 -9.19 2.19
N SER A 70 -9.69 -7.86 2.31
CA SER A 70 -9.52 -7.17 3.60
C SER A 70 -10.73 -7.30 4.51
N ALA A 71 -11.95 -7.33 3.97
CA ALA A 71 -13.17 -7.39 4.75
C ALA A 71 -13.37 -8.75 5.42
N GLY A 72 -12.86 -9.83 4.80
CA GLY A 72 -12.85 -11.17 5.37
C GLY A 72 -11.74 -11.41 6.39
N GLU A 73 -10.64 -10.64 6.32
CA GLU A 73 -9.51 -10.78 7.22
C GLU A 73 -9.82 -10.19 8.61
N ARG A 74 -9.82 -11.06 9.62
CA ARG A 74 -10.16 -10.70 11.00
C ARG A 74 -8.93 -10.26 11.77
N ASP A 75 -7.77 -10.81 11.45
CA ASP A 75 -6.52 -10.37 12.05
C ASP A 75 -6.18 -8.95 11.59
N PHE A 76 -5.84 -8.07 12.53
CA PHE A 76 -5.57 -6.66 12.22
C PHE A 76 -4.27 -6.52 11.44
N ALA A 77 -3.20 -7.20 11.86
CA ALA A 77 -1.88 -7.07 11.24
C ALA A 77 -1.91 -7.56 9.77
N THR A 78 -2.43 -8.76 9.55
CA THR A 78 -2.59 -9.36 8.22
C THR A 78 -3.44 -8.50 7.29
N ARG A 79 -4.47 -7.84 7.83
CA ARG A 79 -5.31 -6.92 7.05
C ARG A 79 -4.59 -5.63 6.67
N MET A 80 -3.81 -5.04 7.58
CA MET A 80 -3.02 -3.85 7.27
C MET A 80 -1.96 -4.14 6.21
N ILE A 81 -1.33 -5.31 6.28
CA ILE A 81 -0.46 -5.83 5.22
C ILE A 81 -1.27 -5.96 3.93
N SER A 82 -2.47 -6.54 3.95
CA SER A 82 -3.27 -6.74 2.73
C SER A 82 -3.67 -5.46 1.99
N TRP A 83 -3.80 -4.32 2.68
CA TRP A 83 -4.11 -3.04 2.04
C TRP A 83 -3.00 -2.58 1.08
N PHE A 84 -1.74 -2.92 1.36
CA PHE A 84 -0.58 -2.44 0.60
C PHE A 84 0.30 -3.54 0.02
N GLY A 85 0.26 -4.71 0.63
CA GLY A 85 1.03 -5.89 0.32
C GLY A 85 0.83 -6.35 -1.12
N ALA A 86 1.89 -6.94 -1.64
CA ALA A 86 1.94 -7.47 -2.99
C ALA A 86 1.31 -8.87 -3.11
N MET A 87 1.20 -9.59 -1.98
CA MET A 87 0.72 -10.97 -1.92
C MET A 87 -0.08 -11.22 -0.65
N THR A 88 -1.04 -12.13 -0.74
CA THR A 88 -1.70 -12.76 0.41
C THR A 88 -0.87 -13.93 0.94
N ALA A 89 -1.14 -14.37 2.17
CA ALA A 89 -0.52 -15.56 2.74
C ALA A 89 -0.71 -16.80 1.84
N ARG A 90 -1.92 -16.99 1.26
CA ARG A 90 -2.19 -18.10 0.33
C ARG A 90 -1.39 -18.02 -0.96
N GLU A 91 -1.26 -16.83 -1.56
CA GLU A 91 -0.45 -16.63 -2.77
C GLU A 91 1.04 -16.86 -2.46
N ARG A 92 1.52 -16.36 -1.32
CA ARG A 92 2.87 -16.61 -0.81
C ARG A 92 3.13 -18.11 -0.66
N ASP A 93 2.25 -18.85 0.00
CA ASP A 93 2.44 -20.29 0.24
C ASP A 93 2.43 -21.08 -1.08
N SER A 94 1.55 -20.70 -2.02
CA SER A 94 1.54 -21.26 -3.38
C SER A 94 2.81 -20.93 -4.16
N LEU A 95 3.41 -19.76 -3.95
CA LEU A 95 4.65 -19.32 -4.60
C LEU A 95 5.87 -20.05 -4.02
N LEU A 96 5.91 -20.21 -2.70
CA LEU A 96 6.94 -20.95 -1.99
C LEU A 96 6.89 -22.46 -2.29
N GLY A 97 5.75 -23.00 -2.74
CA GLY A 97 5.65 -24.41 -3.11
C GLY A 97 5.92 -25.37 -1.94
N GLY A 98 5.67 -24.92 -0.70
CA GLY A 98 5.97 -25.67 0.52
C GLY A 98 7.44 -25.60 0.99
N LEU A 99 8.30 -24.78 0.35
CA LEU A 99 9.73 -24.67 0.65
C LEU A 99 10.06 -23.90 1.94
N ALA A 100 9.08 -23.26 2.59
CA ALA A 100 9.35 -22.50 3.81
C ALA A 100 8.27 -22.70 4.88
N THR A 101 8.63 -23.40 5.96
CA THR A 101 8.04 -23.14 7.27
C THR A 101 8.93 -22.11 7.96
N CYS A 102 8.58 -20.83 7.85
CA CYS A 102 9.12 -19.86 8.79
C CYS A 102 8.53 -20.21 10.17
N GLY A 103 9.36 -20.79 11.04
CA GLY A 103 8.98 -21.20 12.40
C GLY A 103 8.84 -20.03 13.39
N HIS A 104 8.78 -18.79 12.88
CA HIS A 104 8.52 -17.61 13.68
C HIS A 104 7.18 -17.03 13.26
N ASP A 105 6.31 -16.76 14.24
CA ASP A 105 5.28 -15.74 14.14
C ASP A 105 5.98 -14.39 13.92
N CYS A 106 6.52 -14.13 12.73
CA CYS A 106 7.17 -12.87 12.37
C CYS A 106 6.15 -11.74 12.11
N ASN A 107 5.00 -11.82 12.79
CA ASN A 107 3.98 -10.79 12.82
C ASN A 107 4.05 -9.97 14.11
N ASP A 108 5.24 -9.82 14.68
CA ASP A 108 5.53 -8.75 15.63
C ASP A 108 5.56 -7.44 14.85
N PHE A 109 4.38 -6.95 14.47
CA PHE A 109 4.23 -5.58 14.04
C PHE A 109 4.63 -4.72 15.23
N PRO A 110 5.75 -3.98 15.19
CA PRO A 110 6.34 -3.39 16.39
C PRO A 110 5.46 -2.30 17.02
N PHE A 111 4.39 -1.91 16.32
CA PHE A 111 3.48 -0.86 16.70
C PHE A 111 2.04 -1.39 16.73
N SER A 112 1.56 -1.74 17.92
CA SER A 112 0.14 -2.04 18.16
C SER A 112 -0.54 -0.83 18.79
N SER A 113 -1.74 -0.51 18.29
CA SER A 113 -2.64 0.44 18.94
C SER A 113 -3.52 -0.30 19.94
N SER A 114 -3.95 0.38 21.00
CA SER A 114 -4.90 -0.19 21.95
C SER A 114 -6.16 -0.69 21.23
N VAL A 115 -6.63 -1.88 21.59
CA VAL A 115 -7.88 -2.44 21.05
C VAL A 115 -9.11 -1.63 21.44
N THR A 116 -9.01 -0.78 22.46
CA THR A 116 -10.07 0.12 22.93
C THR A 116 -10.27 1.34 22.04
N GLU A 117 -9.29 1.64 21.18
CA GLU A 117 -9.39 2.72 20.21
C GLU A 117 -10.35 2.36 19.07
N SER A 118 -10.90 3.38 18.43
CA SER A 118 -11.75 3.17 17.26
C SER A 118 -10.98 2.49 16.13
N HIS A 119 -11.68 1.78 15.25
CA HIS A 119 -11.05 1.18 14.07
C HIS A 119 -10.34 2.20 13.18
N LEU A 120 -10.85 3.43 13.09
CA LEU A 120 -10.19 4.52 12.37
C LEU A 120 -8.87 4.90 13.04
N ARG A 121 -8.84 5.07 14.36
CA ARG A 121 -7.61 5.40 15.09
C ARG A 121 -6.54 4.33 14.93
N ARG A 122 -6.95 3.06 14.94
CA ARG A 122 -6.02 1.93 14.78
C ARG A 122 -5.35 1.92 13.40
N VAL A 123 -6.10 2.17 12.32
CA VAL A 123 -5.51 2.25 10.96
C VAL A 123 -4.65 3.51 10.79
N LEU A 124 -5.04 4.65 11.35
CA LEU A 124 -4.22 5.87 11.29
C LEU A 124 -2.92 5.72 12.07
N PHE A 125 -2.96 4.99 13.19
CA PHE A 125 -1.77 4.68 13.97
C PHE A 125 -0.81 3.78 13.18
N PHE A 126 -1.31 2.73 12.54
CA PHE A 126 -0.51 1.91 11.61
C PHE A 126 0.13 2.77 10.52
N ASP A 127 -0.63 3.73 9.99
CA ASP A 127 -0.11 4.60 8.93
C ASP A 127 1.04 5.47 9.42
N GLN A 128 0.89 6.08 10.60
CA GLN A 128 1.91 6.95 11.18
C GLN A 128 3.16 6.21 11.64
N THR A 129 3.04 4.94 11.98
CA THR A 129 4.14 4.14 12.56
C THR A 129 4.82 3.21 11.57
N SER A 130 4.22 2.94 10.42
CA SER A 130 4.84 2.05 9.42
C SER A 130 4.67 2.56 7.99
N TRP A 131 3.46 2.85 7.53
CA TRP A 131 3.25 3.24 6.13
C TRP A 131 3.94 4.57 5.76
N LEU A 132 3.86 5.55 6.64
CA LEU A 132 4.42 6.88 6.46
C LEU A 132 5.95 6.86 6.52
N PRO A 133 6.60 6.39 7.62
CA PRO A 133 8.07 6.41 7.71
C PRO A 133 8.72 5.49 6.69
N ASP A 134 8.26 4.23 6.57
CA ASP A 134 8.99 3.16 5.85
C ASP A 134 8.63 3.07 4.36
N ASN A 135 7.85 4.02 3.84
CA ASN A 135 7.49 4.01 2.41
C ASN A 135 7.29 5.40 1.81
N LEU A 136 6.63 6.34 2.48
CA LEU A 136 6.41 7.67 1.91
C LEU A 136 7.57 8.61 2.20
N LEU A 137 7.93 8.78 3.48
CA LEU A 137 8.97 9.71 3.90
C LEU A 137 10.36 9.26 3.44
N GLU A 138 10.72 8.00 3.66
CA GLU A 138 12.01 7.45 3.21
C GLU A 138 12.20 7.59 1.69
N ARG A 139 11.19 7.24 0.89
CA ARG A 139 11.26 7.35 -0.57
C ARG A 139 11.34 8.81 -1.00
N GLY A 140 10.50 9.66 -0.42
CA GLY A 140 10.48 11.09 -0.71
C GLY A 140 11.84 11.73 -0.44
N ASP A 141 12.41 11.46 0.74
CA ASP A 141 13.72 11.96 1.17
C ASP A 141 14.82 11.53 0.20
N ARG A 142 14.95 10.22 -0.07
CA ARG A 142 15.94 9.71 -1.03
C ARG A 142 15.82 10.37 -2.41
N MET A 143 14.60 10.50 -2.92
CA MET A 143 14.35 11.11 -4.22
C MET A 143 14.67 12.61 -4.25
N MET A 144 14.42 13.35 -3.17
CA MET A 144 14.70 14.78 -3.09
C MET A 144 16.19 15.05 -2.86
N MET A 145 16.82 14.30 -1.96
CA MET A 145 18.25 14.39 -1.67
C MET A 145 19.12 13.98 -2.86
N ALA A 146 18.69 13.01 -3.67
CA ALA A 146 19.35 12.71 -4.96
C ALA A 146 19.37 13.91 -5.93
N GLY A 147 18.45 14.86 -5.77
CA GLY A 147 18.44 16.14 -6.49
C GLY A 147 19.01 17.32 -5.70
N SER A 148 19.58 17.12 -4.51
CA SER A 148 19.99 18.19 -3.59
C SER A 148 18.85 19.18 -3.28
N ILE A 149 17.65 18.67 -3.00
CA ILE A 149 16.48 19.43 -2.58
C ILE A 149 16.10 19.03 -1.16
N GLU A 150 15.82 20.01 -0.31
CA GLU A 150 15.20 19.82 0.99
C GLU A 150 13.68 19.73 0.86
N GLY A 151 13.09 18.62 1.29
CA GLY A 151 11.63 18.48 1.40
C GLY A 151 11.14 18.77 2.82
N ARG A 152 10.16 19.65 2.97
CA ARG A 152 9.49 19.90 4.26
C ARG A 152 8.05 19.42 4.23
N MET A 153 7.61 18.90 5.37
CA MET A 153 6.32 18.23 5.57
C MET A 153 5.47 19.00 6.59
N PRO A 154 4.82 20.15 6.25
CA PRO A 154 4.13 20.98 7.23
C PRO A 154 3.04 20.26 8.01
N PHE A 155 2.40 19.25 7.41
CA PHE A 155 1.40 18.44 8.09
C PHE A 155 1.97 17.58 9.22
N LEU A 156 3.28 17.32 9.22
CA LEU A 156 3.98 16.58 10.27
C LEU A 156 4.59 17.48 11.34
N ASP A 157 4.21 18.75 11.37
CA ASP A 157 4.51 19.61 12.52
C ASP A 157 3.99 18.97 13.81
N ARG A 158 4.83 18.95 14.84
CA ARG A 158 4.54 18.23 16.09
C ARG A 158 3.31 18.79 16.79
N ASP A 159 3.13 20.10 16.78
CA ASP A 159 2.04 20.75 17.49
C ASP A 159 0.73 20.54 16.74
N LEU A 160 0.77 20.58 15.41
CA LEU A 160 -0.37 20.21 14.56
C LEU A 160 -0.77 18.73 14.75
N VAL A 161 0.18 17.81 14.70
CA VAL A 161 -0.09 16.37 14.88
C VAL A 161 -0.65 16.10 16.27
N SER A 162 -0.09 16.72 17.31
CA SER A 162 -0.57 16.62 18.69
C SER A 162 -2.01 17.10 18.82
N PHE A 163 -2.31 18.28 18.29
CA PHE A 163 -3.66 18.86 18.29
C PHE A 163 -4.67 17.95 17.54
N VAL A 164 -4.36 17.60 16.29
CA VAL A 164 -5.25 16.78 15.46
C VAL A 164 -5.49 15.42 16.11
N SER A 165 -4.47 14.81 16.71
CA SER A 165 -4.55 13.51 17.39
C SER A 165 -5.56 13.48 18.54
N GLN A 166 -5.89 14.61 19.15
CA GLN A 166 -6.89 14.70 20.22
C GLN A 166 -8.34 14.81 19.69
N LEU A 167 -8.53 15.14 18.42
CA LEU A 167 -9.85 15.41 17.85
C LEU A 167 -10.68 14.14 17.65
N PRO A 168 -11.99 14.13 17.92
CA PRO A 168 -12.87 13.01 17.58
C PRO A 168 -12.83 12.62 16.09
N ASP A 169 -13.10 11.35 15.79
CA ASP A 169 -13.02 10.79 14.43
C ASP A 169 -13.88 11.50 13.38
N ARG A 170 -15.02 12.07 13.80
CA ARG A 170 -15.92 12.84 12.93
C ARG A 170 -15.24 14.03 12.23
N TYR A 171 -14.16 14.56 12.80
CA TYR A 171 -13.38 15.65 12.20
C TYR A 171 -12.43 15.13 11.10
N ARG A 172 -12.14 13.84 11.05
CA ARG A 172 -11.30 13.23 10.01
C ARG A 172 -12.13 12.73 8.85
N LEU A 173 -13.15 11.94 9.15
CA LEU A 173 -14.05 11.35 8.16
C LEU A 173 -15.44 11.98 8.29
N GLY A 174 -15.83 12.73 7.27
CA GLY A 174 -17.19 13.22 7.11
C GLY A 174 -18.08 12.21 6.37
N LEU A 175 -19.36 12.58 6.22
CA LEU A 175 -20.34 11.74 5.50
C LEU A 175 -19.97 11.57 4.03
N LEU A 176 -19.48 12.63 3.38
CA LEU A 176 -19.18 12.62 1.94
C LEU A 176 -17.68 12.62 1.65
N HIS A 177 -16.86 13.18 2.54
CA HIS A 177 -15.46 13.45 2.26
C HIS A 177 -14.50 12.94 3.34
N SER A 178 -13.29 12.59 2.90
CA SER A 178 -12.13 12.41 3.77
C SER A 178 -11.47 13.75 4.08
N LYS A 179 -10.68 13.79 5.16
CA LYS A 179 -9.98 14.98 5.66
C LYS A 179 -10.94 16.15 5.92
N GLN A 180 -12.07 15.85 6.58
CA GLN A 180 -13.18 16.80 6.75
C GLN A 180 -12.71 18.12 7.37
N ILE A 181 -11.99 18.08 8.49
CA ILE A 181 -11.50 19.29 9.15
C ILE A 181 -10.58 20.14 8.26
N LEU A 182 -9.73 19.52 7.45
CA LEU A 182 -8.88 20.27 6.52
C LEU A 182 -9.71 20.96 5.45
N ARG A 183 -10.77 20.31 4.96
CA ARG A 183 -11.69 20.95 4.02
C ARG A 183 -12.43 22.10 4.69
N ASP A 184 -12.95 21.89 5.88
CA ASP A 184 -13.67 22.93 6.64
C ASP A 184 -12.79 24.15 6.90
N CYS A 185 -11.52 23.95 7.28
CA CYS A 185 -10.57 25.04 7.51
C CYS A 185 -10.14 25.78 6.23
N MET A 186 -10.12 25.10 5.08
CA MET A 186 -9.72 25.70 3.79
C MET A 186 -10.90 26.28 3.01
N ALA A 187 -12.13 26.10 3.48
CA ALA A 187 -13.33 26.67 2.86
C ALA A 187 -13.21 28.20 2.79
N GLY A 188 -13.43 28.77 1.60
CA GLY A 188 -13.25 30.20 1.35
C GLY A 188 -11.80 30.68 1.20
N MET A 189 -10.80 29.81 1.45
CA MET A 189 -9.38 30.11 1.20
C MET A 189 -8.89 29.54 -0.13
N VAL A 190 -9.50 28.46 -0.62
CA VAL A 190 -9.23 27.85 -1.93
C VAL A 190 -10.51 27.79 -2.77
N PRO A 191 -10.41 27.74 -4.11
CA PRO A 191 -11.58 27.58 -4.96
C PRO A 191 -12.36 26.29 -4.65
N ASP A 192 -13.68 26.36 -4.79
CA ASP A 192 -14.58 25.23 -4.50
C ASP A 192 -14.26 24.00 -5.37
N GLU A 193 -13.71 24.17 -6.57
CA GLU A 193 -13.30 23.03 -7.40
C GLU A 193 -12.12 22.28 -6.78
N VAL A 194 -11.19 22.98 -6.11
CA VAL A 194 -10.08 22.37 -5.37
C VAL A 194 -10.61 21.68 -4.11
N LEU A 195 -11.52 22.36 -3.41
CA LEU A 195 -12.12 21.84 -2.18
C LEU A 195 -12.96 20.59 -2.41
N ASN A 196 -13.62 20.45 -3.57
CA ASN A 196 -14.47 19.30 -3.89
C ASN A 196 -13.77 18.26 -4.76
N ARG A 197 -12.49 18.49 -5.13
CA ARG A 197 -11.76 17.57 -6.00
C ARG A 197 -11.64 16.19 -5.36
N PRO A 198 -11.96 15.10 -6.11
CA PRO A 198 -11.65 13.75 -5.67
C PRO A 198 -10.17 13.56 -5.41
N LYS A 199 -9.82 12.68 -4.45
CA LYS A 199 -8.42 12.31 -4.21
C LYS A 199 -7.87 11.60 -5.45
N ILE A 200 -6.84 12.18 -6.05
CA ILE A 200 -6.06 11.57 -7.13
C ILE A 200 -4.73 11.15 -6.52
N GLY A 201 -4.39 9.87 -6.63
CA GLY A 201 -3.08 9.37 -6.25
C GLY A 201 -2.07 9.61 -7.37
N PHE A 202 -0.81 9.81 -7.01
CA PHE A 202 0.28 9.81 -7.97
C PHE A 202 0.62 8.36 -8.32
N LYS A 203 0.03 7.85 -9.40
CA LYS A 203 0.34 6.52 -9.90
C LYS A 203 1.45 6.60 -10.93
N VAL A 204 2.48 5.79 -10.73
CA VAL A 204 3.50 5.53 -11.74
C VAL A 204 3.00 4.37 -12.62
N PRO A 205 3.11 4.43 -13.95
CA PRO A 205 2.59 3.42 -14.86
C PRO A 205 3.49 2.17 -14.91
N VAL A 206 3.73 1.56 -13.75
CA VAL A 206 4.65 0.43 -13.59
C VAL A 206 4.13 -0.80 -14.34
N ALA A 207 2.82 -1.05 -14.30
CA ALA A 207 2.23 -2.15 -15.04
C ALA A 207 2.43 -1.99 -16.56
N GLU A 208 2.30 -0.78 -17.10
CA GLU A 208 2.55 -0.50 -18.51
C GLU A 208 4.03 -0.67 -18.85
N TRP A 209 4.94 -0.25 -17.96
CA TRP A 209 6.37 -0.44 -18.15
C TRP A 209 6.76 -1.92 -18.18
N PHE A 210 6.28 -2.72 -17.22
CA PHE A 210 6.54 -4.15 -17.17
C PHE A 210 5.93 -4.92 -18.35
N ARG A 211 4.82 -4.44 -18.92
CA ARG A 211 4.24 -5.01 -20.14
C ARG A 211 4.94 -4.57 -21.42
N GLY A 212 5.53 -3.38 -21.43
CA GLY A 212 6.15 -2.78 -22.60
C GLY A 212 7.66 -2.66 -22.45
N PRO A 213 8.18 -1.44 -22.24
CA PRO A 213 9.61 -1.13 -22.35
C PRO A 213 10.52 -1.90 -21.38
N MET A 214 10.00 -2.37 -20.24
CA MET A 214 10.76 -3.15 -19.26
C MET A 214 10.44 -4.65 -19.31
N SER A 215 9.70 -5.13 -20.31
CA SER A 215 9.27 -6.53 -20.35
C SER A 215 10.44 -7.51 -20.45
N ASP A 216 11.46 -7.19 -21.26
CA ASP A 216 12.71 -7.97 -21.32
C ASP A 216 13.46 -7.95 -19.99
N TYR A 217 13.53 -6.79 -19.33
CA TYR A 217 14.18 -6.65 -18.03
C TYR A 217 13.51 -7.54 -16.97
N VAL A 218 12.17 -7.55 -16.91
CA VAL A 218 11.41 -8.41 -15.99
C VAL A 218 11.65 -9.89 -16.31
N ARG A 219 11.63 -10.29 -17.59
CA ARG A 219 11.89 -11.67 -18.00
C ARG A 219 13.32 -12.11 -17.66
N ASP A 220 14.31 -11.28 -17.90
CA ASP A 220 15.69 -11.60 -17.57
C ASP A 220 15.89 -11.80 -16.06
N HIS A 221 15.27 -10.96 -15.24
CA HIS A 221 15.45 -11.02 -13.80
C HIS A 221 14.65 -12.14 -13.13
N LEU A 222 13.40 -12.34 -13.55
CA LEU A 222 12.48 -13.27 -12.90
C LEU A 222 12.38 -14.63 -13.60
N CYS A 223 12.66 -14.68 -14.91
CA CYS A 223 12.48 -15.87 -15.73
C CYS A 223 13.79 -16.50 -16.23
N SER A 224 14.96 -15.89 -16.03
CA SER A 224 16.25 -16.53 -16.36
C SER A 224 16.54 -17.74 -15.48
N SER A 225 17.30 -18.71 -15.99
CA SER A 225 17.84 -19.83 -15.20
C SER A 225 18.84 -19.38 -14.13
N HIS A 226 19.40 -18.18 -14.27
CA HIS A 226 20.32 -17.57 -13.30
C HIS A 226 19.61 -16.72 -12.23
N SER A 227 18.28 -16.64 -12.28
CA SER A 227 17.49 -15.91 -11.29
C SER A 227 17.65 -16.54 -9.91
N VAL A 228 18.16 -15.78 -8.95
CA VAL A 228 18.44 -16.28 -7.59
C VAL A 228 17.13 -16.58 -6.87
N ILE A 229 16.10 -15.75 -7.05
CA ILE A 229 14.80 -15.96 -6.40
C ILE A 229 14.13 -17.29 -6.79
N ARG A 230 14.50 -17.91 -7.92
CA ARG A 230 13.98 -19.22 -8.35
C ARG A 230 14.41 -20.38 -7.44
N SER A 231 15.41 -20.21 -6.57
CA SER A 231 15.74 -21.22 -5.55
C SER A 231 14.77 -21.21 -4.37
N TYR A 232 14.06 -20.10 -4.15
CA TYR A 232 13.11 -19.91 -3.05
C TYR A 232 11.66 -20.13 -3.48
N LEU A 233 11.39 -19.96 -4.78
CA LEU A 233 10.06 -19.84 -5.34
C LEU A 233 9.87 -20.83 -6.49
N SER A 234 8.63 -21.26 -6.68
CA SER A 234 8.25 -22.14 -7.79
C SER A 234 8.49 -21.46 -9.14
N ALA A 235 9.49 -21.93 -9.87
CA ALA A 235 9.84 -21.45 -11.21
C ALA A 235 8.63 -21.42 -12.17
N LYS A 236 7.82 -22.49 -12.15
CA LYS A 236 6.59 -22.61 -12.94
C LYS A 236 5.58 -21.51 -12.61
N LYS A 237 5.44 -21.15 -11.32
CA LYS A 237 4.51 -20.10 -10.89
C LYS A 237 5.01 -18.71 -11.25
N LEU A 238 6.30 -18.44 -11.11
CA LEU A 238 6.92 -17.21 -11.60
C LEU A 238 6.65 -16.99 -13.09
N ASP A 239 6.89 -18.01 -13.91
CA ASP A 239 6.67 -17.91 -15.37
C ASP A 239 5.19 -17.68 -15.70
N GLN A 240 4.28 -18.32 -14.96
CA GLN A 240 2.85 -18.10 -15.09
C GLN A 240 2.48 -16.63 -14.77
N ILE A 241 2.97 -16.09 -13.66
CA ILE A 241 2.67 -14.72 -13.22
C ILE A 241 3.18 -13.69 -14.23
N VAL A 242 4.43 -13.83 -14.69
CA VAL A 242 5.02 -12.90 -15.66
C VAL A 242 4.25 -12.96 -16.99
N ARG A 243 3.90 -14.17 -17.45
CA ARG A 243 3.11 -14.36 -18.68
C ARG A 243 1.72 -13.75 -18.57
N GLU A 244 0.97 -14.07 -17.51
CA GLU A 244 -0.38 -13.54 -17.30
C GLU A 244 -0.40 -12.00 -17.25
N HIS A 245 0.62 -11.37 -16.65
CA HIS A 245 0.74 -9.93 -16.61
C HIS A 245 1.03 -9.32 -17.99
N ALA A 246 1.95 -9.92 -18.74
CA ALA A 246 2.31 -9.49 -20.09
C ALA A 246 1.12 -9.59 -21.06
N GLU A 247 0.36 -10.68 -20.97
CA GLU A 247 -0.82 -10.96 -21.82
C GLU A 247 -2.08 -10.21 -21.37
N ARG A 248 -2.02 -9.42 -20.29
CA ARG A 248 -3.17 -8.74 -19.66
C ARG A 248 -4.26 -9.70 -19.16
N ALA A 249 -3.93 -10.96 -18.91
CA ALA A 249 -4.84 -11.91 -18.29
C ALA A 249 -5.09 -11.58 -16.80
N ALA A 250 -4.08 -11.03 -16.12
CA ALA A 250 -4.17 -10.55 -14.74
C ALA A 250 -3.21 -9.39 -14.46
N ASP A 251 -3.49 -8.58 -13.44
CA ASP A 251 -2.62 -7.46 -13.05
C ASP A 251 -1.73 -7.81 -11.85
N HIS A 252 -0.55 -8.36 -12.14
CA HIS A 252 0.48 -8.71 -11.15
C HIS A 252 1.50 -7.60 -10.86
N GLU A 253 1.21 -6.32 -11.13
CA GLU A 253 2.16 -5.18 -10.97
C GLU A 253 2.91 -5.21 -9.63
N LYS A 254 2.18 -5.22 -8.51
CA LYS A 254 2.78 -5.16 -7.17
C LYS A 254 3.65 -6.38 -6.86
N LEU A 255 3.21 -7.56 -7.30
CA LEU A 255 3.92 -8.81 -7.06
C LEU A 255 5.21 -8.86 -7.86
N ILE A 256 5.15 -8.55 -9.15
CA ILE A 256 6.33 -8.45 -10.01
C ILE A 256 7.29 -7.41 -9.46
N TRP A 257 6.81 -6.24 -9.02
CA TRP A 257 7.64 -5.21 -8.40
C TRP A 257 8.37 -5.75 -7.16
N ALA A 258 7.66 -6.40 -6.23
CA ALA A 258 8.26 -6.95 -5.02
C ALA A 258 9.32 -8.02 -5.32
N LEU A 259 9.01 -8.95 -6.24
CA LEU A 259 9.93 -10.02 -6.64
C LEU A 259 11.16 -9.48 -7.38
N LEU A 260 10.99 -8.45 -8.21
CA LEU A 260 12.08 -7.80 -8.92
C LEU A 260 13.03 -7.08 -7.96
N ASN A 261 12.50 -6.38 -6.96
CA ASN A 261 13.34 -5.76 -5.93
C ASN A 261 14.11 -6.82 -5.12
N LEU A 262 13.48 -7.94 -4.80
CA LEU A 262 14.15 -9.04 -4.11
C LEU A 262 15.29 -9.64 -4.97
N GLU A 263 15.04 -9.89 -6.25
CA GLU A 263 16.07 -10.38 -7.17
C GLU A 263 17.24 -9.38 -7.32
N ILE A 264 16.94 -8.09 -7.49
CA ILE A 264 17.98 -7.04 -7.55
C ILE A 264 18.79 -7.03 -6.26
N PHE A 265 18.13 -7.11 -5.10
CA PHE A 265 18.82 -7.18 -3.81
C PHE A 265 19.78 -8.37 -3.73
N HIS A 266 19.36 -9.57 -4.15
CA HIS A 266 20.25 -10.73 -4.20
C HIS A 266 21.45 -10.53 -5.12
N ARG A 267 21.24 -9.94 -6.31
CA ARG A 267 22.31 -9.67 -7.28
C ARG A 267 23.31 -8.64 -6.76
N GLU A 268 22.83 -7.52 -6.23
CA GLU A 268 23.67 -6.42 -5.74
C GLU A 268 24.54 -6.82 -4.54
N PHE A 269 23.98 -7.61 -3.62
CA PHE A 269 24.68 -8.03 -2.39
C PHE A 269 25.32 -9.43 -2.49
N ALA A 270 25.28 -10.06 -3.67
CA ALA A 270 25.79 -11.40 -3.93
C ALA A 270 25.31 -12.44 -2.89
N LEU A 271 24.06 -12.30 -2.43
CA LEU A 271 23.46 -13.21 -1.45
C LEU A 271 23.01 -14.47 -2.18
N GLY A 272 23.76 -15.55 -2.00
CA GLY A 272 23.38 -16.88 -2.50
C GLY A 272 22.13 -17.44 -1.81
N PRO A 273 21.59 -18.57 -2.32
CA PRO A 273 20.51 -19.28 -1.63
C PRO A 273 20.94 -19.62 -0.19
N PRO A 274 20.02 -19.56 0.80
CA PRO A 274 20.29 -20.03 2.15
C PRO A 274 20.72 -21.50 2.09
N GLN A 275 21.76 -21.83 2.86
CA GLN A 275 22.26 -23.20 3.02
C GLN A 275 21.23 -24.08 3.73
#